data_AF-A0A7X6NVW2-F1
#
_entry.id   AF-A0A7X6NVW2-F1
#
_cell.length_a   1.000
_cell.length_b   1.000
_cell.length_c   1.000
_cell.angle_alpha   90.00
_cell.angle_beta   90.00
_cell.angle_gamma   90.00
#
_symmetry.space_group_name_H-M   'P 1'
#
loop_
_entity.id
_entity.type
_entity.pdbx_description
1 polymer ?
#
loop_
_entity_poly.entity_id
_entity_poly.type
_entity_poly.pdbx_seq_one_letter_code
_entity_poly.pdbx_strand_id
1 'polypeptide(L)'
;MLDPAELFNLEPHLDCDDCPRGDGESPTLLITLGGYADAGEAHELIGSQLSDRLANHKVGTFDIDQLYDYAGHRPPIIFDRDHFTDYQKPEIALRKMTDDAGSGFFWLSGPEPALQWERMIASIENLMEGFDMGRVLILQSVPAPTPHTRPIQVTGFASDPQLLGDRDGLPGTFQMSSPFVGLLTLRLGEHGKDVIGLAAHVPYYVAESGYPDAAIALLQ
;
A
#
# COMPACT_ATOMS: atom_id res chain seq x y z
N MET A 1 21.54 6.59 -14.08
CA MET A 1 20.36 6.13 -13.32
C MET A 1 19.58 7.38 -12.96
N LEU A 2 18.26 7.40 -13.18
CA LEU A 2 17.44 8.56 -12.77
C LEU A 2 17.43 8.64 -11.24
N ASP A 3 17.38 9.85 -10.69
CA ASP A 3 17.37 10.06 -9.25
C ASP A 3 16.03 9.59 -8.65
N PRO A 4 16.01 8.69 -7.66
CA PRO A 4 14.79 8.30 -6.96
C PRO A 4 14.08 9.45 -6.23
N ALA A 5 14.80 10.48 -5.79
CA ALA A 5 14.22 11.62 -5.08
C ALA A 5 13.28 12.44 -5.98
N GLU A 6 13.59 12.55 -7.28
CA GLU A 6 12.76 13.25 -8.27
C GLU A 6 11.43 12.54 -8.59
N LEU A 7 11.23 11.31 -8.10
CA LEU A 7 10.01 10.55 -8.35
C LEU A 7 8.86 10.94 -7.40
N PHE A 8 9.17 11.61 -6.28
CA PHE A 8 8.18 11.99 -5.27
C PHE A 8 8.09 13.52 -5.13
N ASN A 9 6.88 14.05 -5.25
CA ASN A 9 6.61 15.46 -5.10
C ASN A 9 5.97 15.72 -3.74
N LEU A 10 6.67 16.48 -2.89
CA LEU A 10 6.14 16.96 -1.61
C LEU A 10 5.04 18.00 -1.84
N GLU A 11 4.05 18.01 -0.95
CA GLU A 11 3.04 19.06 -0.95
C GLU A 11 3.66 20.42 -0.58
N PRO A 12 3.29 21.52 -1.25
CA PRO A 12 3.98 22.82 -1.11
C PRO A 12 3.91 23.47 0.29
N HIS A 13 3.00 22.99 1.14
CA HIS A 13 2.75 23.57 2.47
C HIS A 13 3.46 22.81 3.60
N LEU A 14 4.19 21.74 3.28
CA LEU A 14 5.01 20.99 4.23
C LEU A 14 6.45 21.49 4.17
N ASP A 15 6.86 22.25 5.19
CA ASP A 15 8.28 22.50 5.46
C ASP A 15 8.85 21.31 6.26
N CYS A 16 10.08 20.89 5.95
CA CYS A 16 10.70 19.72 6.56
C CYS A 16 10.85 19.79 8.10
N ASP A 17 10.73 20.98 8.69
CA ASP A 17 10.75 21.20 10.15
C ASP A 17 9.42 20.88 10.84
N ASP A 18 8.29 20.92 10.11
CA ASP A 18 6.96 20.51 10.57
C ASP A 18 6.63 19.06 10.20
N CYS A 19 7.64 18.32 9.71
CA CYS A 19 7.48 16.93 9.37
C CYS A 19 6.96 16.14 10.59
N PRO A 20 5.87 15.39 10.41
CA PRO A 20 5.35 14.44 11.37
C PRO A 20 6.37 13.46 11.96
N ARG A 21 7.03 13.84 13.05
CA ARG A 21 7.81 12.88 13.83
C ARG A 21 6.86 12.14 14.76
N GLY A 22 7.06 10.83 14.90
CA GLY A 22 6.33 10.04 15.88
C GLY A 22 6.60 10.56 17.30
N ASP A 23 5.60 10.47 18.18
CA ASP A 23 5.68 10.92 19.57
C ASP A 23 6.54 10.01 20.47
N GLY A 24 7.68 9.52 19.97
CA GLY A 24 8.67 8.74 20.74
C GLY A 24 9.06 7.38 20.18
N GLU A 25 8.40 6.88 19.12
CA GLU A 25 8.80 5.68 18.37
C GLU A 25 8.75 5.97 16.87
N SER A 26 9.70 5.40 16.11
CA SER A 26 9.77 5.52 14.66
C SER A 26 8.45 5.09 14.00
N PRO A 27 7.73 5.98 13.29
CA PRO A 27 6.39 5.67 12.78
C PRO A 27 6.39 4.50 11.80
N THR A 28 5.28 3.78 11.76
CA THR A 28 5.07 2.69 10.79
C THR A 28 4.64 3.27 9.44
N LEU A 29 5.18 2.74 8.34
CA LEU A 29 4.67 2.94 6.99
C LEU A 29 3.68 1.81 6.65
N LEU A 30 2.39 2.13 6.61
CA LEU A 30 1.35 1.26 6.08
C LEU A 30 1.29 1.39 4.56
N ILE A 31 1.30 0.28 3.83
CA ILE A 31 1.21 0.25 2.37
C ILE A 31 -0.02 -0.55 1.97
N THR A 32 -0.90 0.09 1.19
CA THR A 32 -2.05 -0.54 0.55
C THR A 32 -2.05 -0.13 -0.91
N LEU A 33 -1.34 -0.88 -1.75
CA LEU A 33 -1.29 -0.63 -3.19
C LEU A 33 -2.26 -1.57 -3.88
N GLY A 34 -3.28 -1.01 -4.53
CA GLY A 34 -4.24 -1.73 -5.34
C GLY A 34 -3.54 -2.37 -6.53
N GLY A 35 -3.22 -3.65 -6.40
CA GLY A 35 -2.49 -4.40 -7.41
C GLY A 35 -3.38 -5.14 -8.40
N TYR A 36 -2.73 -6.00 -9.19
CA TYR A 36 -3.35 -6.93 -10.15
C TYR A 36 -4.48 -7.81 -9.56
N ALA A 37 -4.55 -7.93 -8.23
CA ALA A 37 -5.65 -8.57 -7.52
C ALA A 37 -6.00 -7.79 -6.25
N ASP A 38 -6.88 -6.79 -6.31
CA ASP A 38 -7.59 -6.30 -5.12
C ASP A 38 -8.80 -7.20 -4.86
N ALA A 39 -8.52 -8.42 -4.41
CA ALA A 39 -9.59 -9.40 -4.20
C ALA A 39 -10.55 -8.89 -3.13
N GLY A 40 -11.84 -8.82 -3.48
CA GLY A 40 -12.85 -8.34 -2.55
C GLY A 40 -12.85 -6.83 -2.32
N GLU A 41 -12.20 -6.03 -3.18
CA GLU A 41 -12.06 -4.57 -3.03
C GLU A 41 -11.52 -4.18 -1.64
N ALA A 42 -10.67 -5.04 -1.05
CA ALA A 42 -10.24 -4.90 0.32
C ALA A 42 -9.38 -3.64 0.52
N HIS A 43 -8.54 -3.30 -0.45
CA HIS A 43 -7.73 -2.07 -0.39
C HIS A 43 -8.60 -0.82 -0.45
N GLU A 44 -9.60 -0.80 -1.34
CA GLU A 44 -10.55 0.33 -1.46
C GLU A 44 -11.37 0.51 -0.18
N LEU A 45 -11.85 -0.60 0.41
CA LEU A 45 -12.59 -0.59 1.66
C LEU A 45 -11.72 -0.11 2.84
N ILE A 46 -10.48 -0.61 2.96
CA ILE A 46 -9.52 -0.15 3.97
C ILE A 46 -9.24 1.34 3.77
N GLY A 47 -8.95 1.75 2.54
CA GLY A 47 -8.59 3.14 2.22
C GLY A 47 -9.72 4.12 2.53
N SER A 48 -10.96 3.74 2.22
CA SER A 48 -12.16 4.53 2.59
C SER A 48 -12.30 4.64 4.10
N GLN A 49 -12.20 3.52 4.83
CA GLN A 49 -12.28 3.53 6.29
C GLN A 49 -11.20 4.39 6.95
N LEU A 50 -9.94 4.29 6.51
CA LEU A 50 -8.84 5.06 7.05
C LEU A 50 -8.99 6.56 6.74
N SER A 51 -9.34 6.90 5.51
CA SER A 51 -9.47 8.30 5.07
C SER A 51 -10.65 9.02 5.72
N ASP A 52 -11.78 8.33 5.90
CA ASP A 52 -13.01 8.92 6.41
C ASP A 52 -13.02 9.04 7.94
N ARG A 53 -12.31 8.15 8.64
CA ARG A 53 -12.38 8.07 10.11
C ARG A 53 -11.19 8.70 10.82
N LEU A 54 -10.00 8.63 10.23
CA LEU A 54 -8.78 9.09 10.87
C LEU A 54 -8.37 10.47 10.36
N ALA A 55 -7.82 11.28 11.27
CA ALA A 55 -7.22 12.55 10.89
C ALA A 55 -6.04 12.27 9.95
N ASN A 56 -6.07 12.85 8.75
CA ASN A 56 -5.06 12.62 7.74
C ASN A 56 -4.66 13.88 6.98
N HIS A 57 -3.38 13.94 6.62
CA HIS A 57 -2.79 15.03 5.86
C HIS A 57 -1.92 14.46 4.75
N LYS A 58 -2.13 14.92 3.51
CA LYS A 58 -1.31 14.47 2.37
C LYS A 58 0.10 15.06 2.50
N VAL A 59 1.09 14.18 2.43
CA VAL A 59 2.52 14.54 2.49
C VAL A 59 3.04 14.85 1.10
N GLY A 60 2.61 14.06 0.12
CA GLY A 60 3.03 14.20 -1.26
C GLY A 60 2.56 13.02 -2.11
N THR A 61 2.96 13.05 -3.37
CA THR A 61 2.53 12.08 -4.38
C THR A 61 3.70 11.68 -5.25
N PHE A 62 3.74 10.40 -5.63
CA PHE A 62 4.63 9.95 -6.69
C PHE A 62 4.19 10.51 -8.04
N ASP A 63 5.14 10.72 -8.95
CA ASP A 63 4.86 11.06 -10.35
C ASP A 63 4.21 9.86 -11.06
N ILE A 64 2.88 9.87 -11.08
CA ILE A 64 2.08 8.77 -11.62
C ILE A 64 2.33 8.56 -13.12
N ASP A 65 2.68 9.60 -13.88
CA ASP A 65 2.91 9.49 -15.33
C ASP A 65 4.14 8.63 -15.64
N GLN A 66 5.06 8.50 -14.68
CA GLN A 66 6.24 7.65 -14.78
C GLN A 66 6.01 6.20 -14.32
N LEU A 67 4.93 5.95 -13.58
CA LEU A 67 4.70 4.69 -12.86
C LEU A 67 3.48 3.91 -13.36
N TYR A 68 2.51 4.57 -13.98
CA TYR A 68 1.22 3.98 -14.33
C TYR A 68 1.11 3.59 -15.81
N ASP A 69 0.55 2.42 -16.08
CA ASP A 69 0.22 1.98 -17.43
C ASP A 69 -1.20 2.43 -17.82
N TYR A 70 -1.29 3.63 -18.39
CA TYR A 70 -2.55 4.18 -18.93
C TYR A 70 -3.15 3.38 -20.08
N ALA A 71 -2.35 2.56 -20.78
CA ALA A 71 -2.85 1.75 -21.87
C ALA A 71 -3.53 0.47 -21.35
N GLY A 72 -2.94 -0.16 -20.33
CA GLY A 72 -3.50 -1.32 -19.64
C GLY A 72 -4.70 -0.99 -18.77
N HIS A 73 -4.67 0.16 -18.07
CA HIS A 73 -5.74 0.59 -17.17
C HIS A 73 -6.12 2.04 -17.48
N ARG A 74 -7.26 2.24 -18.14
CA ARG A 74 -7.73 3.58 -18.50
C ARG A 74 -8.53 4.15 -17.33
N PRO A 75 -8.08 5.26 -16.72
CA PRO A 75 -8.84 5.87 -15.65
C PRO A 75 -10.13 6.46 -16.20
N PRO A 76 -11.22 6.44 -15.42
CA PRO A 76 -12.51 6.89 -15.90
C PRO A 76 -12.52 8.41 -16.12
N ILE A 77 -13.24 8.81 -17.17
CA ILE A 77 -13.56 10.21 -17.49
C ILE A 77 -15.08 10.33 -17.59
N ILE A 78 -15.65 11.40 -17.05
CA ILE A 78 -17.08 11.65 -17.11
C ILE A 78 -17.37 12.44 -18.39
N PHE A 79 -18.24 11.90 -19.25
CA PHE A 79 -18.79 12.60 -20.41
C PHE A 79 -20.23 13.02 -20.10
N ASP A 80 -20.44 14.31 -19.89
CA ASP A 80 -21.76 14.89 -19.66
C ASP A 80 -22.32 15.45 -20.97
N ARG A 81 -23.17 14.64 -21.62
CA ARG A 81 -23.92 14.93 -22.86
C ARG A 81 -23.08 15.27 -24.09
N ASP A 82 -22.28 16.33 -24.05
CA ASP A 82 -21.52 16.90 -25.16
C ASP A 82 -20.09 17.32 -24.80
N HIS A 83 -19.68 17.22 -23.53
CA HIS A 83 -18.32 17.56 -23.09
C HIS A 83 -17.83 16.64 -21.97
N PHE A 84 -16.52 16.59 -21.79
CA PHE A 84 -15.90 15.91 -20.65
C PHE A 84 -15.84 16.85 -19.45
N THR A 85 -16.24 16.37 -18.27
CA THR A 85 -16.37 17.20 -17.05
C THR A 85 -15.41 16.84 -15.94
N ASP A 86 -15.01 15.57 -15.84
CA ASP A 86 -14.19 15.09 -14.73
C ASP A 86 -13.29 13.94 -15.19
N TYR A 87 -12.13 13.82 -14.56
CA TYR A 87 -11.12 12.80 -14.82
C TYR A 87 -10.56 12.32 -13.49
N GLN A 88 -10.78 11.05 -13.19
CA GLN A 88 -10.23 10.43 -11.98
C GLN A 88 -8.78 10.06 -12.24
N LYS A 89 -7.88 11.03 -12.03
CA LYS A 89 -6.44 10.80 -12.14
C LYS A 89 -6.00 9.78 -11.09
N PRO A 90 -5.33 8.68 -11.47
CA PRO A 90 -4.74 7.76 -10.50
C PRO A 90 -3.68 8.51 -9.69
N GLU A 91 -3.59 8.22 -8.40
CA GLU A 91 -2.66 8.87 -7.48
C GLU A 91 -2.01 7.79 -6.61
N ILE A 92 -0.68 7.82 -6.49
CA ILE A 92 0.04 7.10 -5.44
C ILE A 92 0.49 8.16 -4.43
N ALA A 93 -0.20 8.23 -3.30
CA ALA A 93 -0.06 9.28 -2.31
C ALA A 93 0.48 8.74 -0.99
N LEU A 94 1.37 9.51 -0.37
CA LEU A 94 1.77 9.33 1.01
C LEU A 94 0.97 10.30 1.89
N ARG A 95 0.34 9.78 2.94
CA ARG A 95 -0.39 10.55 3.94
C ARG A 95 0.19 10.31 5.32
N LYS A 96 0.23 11.35 6.16
CA LYS A 96 0.37 11.19 7.60
C LYS A 96 -1.02 10.99 8.19
N MET A 97 -1.17 9.91 8.93
CA MET A 97 -2.38 9.51 9.63
C MET A 97 -2.17 9.66 11.14
N THR A 98 -3.25 9.88 11.88
CA THR A 98 -3.26 9.81 13.35
C THR A 98 -4.40 8.88 13.77
N ASP A 99 -4.07 7.84 14.53
CA ASP A 99 -5.07 6.88 15.02
C ASP A 99 -5.92 7.47 16.17
N ASP A 100 -6.95 6.73 16.59
CA ASP A 100 -7.85 7.13 17.69
C ASP A 100 -7.13 7.25 19.05
N ALA A 101 -5.95 6.66 19.20
CA ALA A 101 -5.10 6.77 20.39
C ALA A 101 -4.12 7.97 20.33
N GLY A 102 -4.10 8.71 19.21
CA GLY A 102 -3.21 9.84 18.97
C GLY A 102 -1.86 9.46 18.36
N SER A 103 -1.62 8.19 18.03
CA SER A 103 -0.34 7.74 17.46
C SER A 103 -0.28 8.04 15.97
N GLY A 104 0.83 8.63 15.55
CA GLY A 104 1.11 8.94 14.14
C GLY A 104 1.65 7.74 13.36
N PHE A 105 1.14 7.53 12.15
CA PHE A 105 1.71 6.60 11.17
C PHE A 105 1.64 7.18 9.77
N PHE A 106 2.39 6.61 8.84
CA PHE A 106 2.32 6.99 7.42
C PHE A 106 1.55 5.95 6.64
N TRP A 107 0.82 6.40 5.63
CA TRP A 107 0.05 5.53 4.75
C TRP A 107 0.34 5.85 3.29
N LEU A 108 0.88 4.87 2.57
CA LEU A 108 1.11 4.91 1.14
C LEU A 108 0.00 4.12 0.44
N SER A 109 -0.78 4.80 -0.38
CA SER A 109 -1.94 4.23 -1.06
C SER A 109 -2.02 4.66 -2.51
N GLY A 110 -2.54 3.78 -3.37
CA GLY A 110 -2.73 4.05 -4.79
C GLY A 110 -2.73 2.77 -5.61
N PRO A 111 -2.70 2.85 -6.95
CA PRO A 111 -2.47 1.68 -7.79
C PRO A 111 -1.05 1.13 -7.59
N GLU A 112 -0.88 -0.18 -7.78
CA GLU A 112 0.43 -0.79 -7.90
C GLU A 112 1.18 -0.18 -9.12
N PRO A 113 2.45 0.23 -8.97
CA PRO A 113 3.21 0.77 -10.09
C PRO A 113 3.38 -0.30 -11.17
N ALA A 114 3.21 0.08 -12.44
CA ALA A 114 3.50 -0.77 -13.58
C ALA A 114 4.97 -0.66 -14.04
N LEU A 115 5.64 0.46 -13.73
CA LEU A 115 6.96 0.81 -14.25
C LEU A 115 7.91 1.25 -13.12
N GLN A 116 9.21 1.27 -13.43
CA GLN A 116 10.28 1.81 -12.57
C GLN A 116 10.33 1.27 -11.12
N TRP A 117 9.97 0.00 -10.90
CA TRP A 117 9.87 -0.60 -9.55
C TRP A 117 11.09 -0.37 -8.67
N GLU A 118 12.30 -0.66 -9.14
CA GLU A 118 13.54 -0.47 -8.39
C GLU A 118 13.74 1.00 -7.98
N ARG A 119 13.39 1.96 -8.86
CA ARG A 119 13.50 3.39 -8.55
C ARG A 119 12.44 3.83 -7.53
N MET A 120 11.21 3.32 -7.66
CA MET A 120 10.15 3.61 -6.68
C MET A 120 10.50 3.04 -5.30
N ILE A 121 11.06 1.83 -5.24
CA ILE A 121 11.53 1.21 -4.00
C ILE A 121 12.62 2.07 -3.34
N ALA A 122 13.63 2.49 -4.10
CA ALA A 122 14.68 3.38 -3.58
C ALA A 122 14.11 4.74 -3.12
N SER A 123 13.08 5.25 -3.80
CA SER A 123 12.38 6.47 -3.40
C SER A 123 11.59 6.29 -2.10
N ILE A 124 10.89 5.16 -1.93
CA ILE A 124 10.22 4.79 -0.68
C ILE A 124 11.23 4.68 0.47
N GLU A 125 12.39 4.08 0.23
CA GLU A 125 13.46 4.00 1.23
C GLU A 125 13.96 5.39 1.65
N ASN A 126 14.20 6.29 0.68
CA ASN A 126 14.56 7.69 0.97
C ASN A 126 13.49 8.40 1.81
N LEU A 127 12.20 8.14 1.53
CA LEU A 127 11.10 8.70 2.33
C LEU A 127 11.10 8.12 3.74
N MET A 128 11.31 6.81 3.89
CA MET A 128 11.40 6.18 5.21
C MET A 128 12.53 6.81 6.04
N GLU A 129 13.68 7.08 5.43
CA GLU A 129 14.81 7.75 6.10
C GLU A 129 14.51 9.21 6.42
N GLY A 130 13.94 9.96 5.47
CA GLY A 130 13.61 11.37 5.65
C GLY A 130 12.53 11.64 6.70
N PHE A 131 11.64 10.67 6.93
CA PHE A 131 10.54 10.75 7.90
C PHE A 131 10.74 9.84 9.13
N ASP A 132 11.96 9.31 9.34
CA ASP A 132 12.32 8.45 10.47
C ASP A 132 11.41 7.22 10.67
N MET A 133 10.85 6.66 9.58
CA MET A 133 9.96 5.51 9.63
C MET A 133 10.71 4.22 9.97
N GLY A 134 10.21 3.47 10.96
CA GLY A 134 10.96 2.35 11.56
C GLY A 134 10.67 1.00 10.93
N ARG A 135 9.47 0.82 10.36
CA ARG A 135 9.00 -0.45 9.82
C ARG A 135 7.94 -0.23 8.75
N VAL A 136 7.75 -1.24 7.90
CA VAL A 136 6.71 -1.29 6.88
C VAL A 136 5.69 -2.38 7.21
N LEU A 137 4.42 -2.04 7.10
CA LEU A 137 3.31 -2.99 7.11
C LEU A 137 2.60 -2.94 5.75
N ILE A 138 2.50 -4.08 5.07
CA ILE A 138 1.83 -4.21 3.77
C ILE A 138 0.53 -4.99 3.99
N LEU A 139 -0.60 -4.45 3.54
CA LEU A 139 -1.87 -5.20 3.53
C LEU A 139 -2.25 -5.48 2.09
N GLN A 140 -2.59 -6.74 1.81
CA GLN A 140 -3.13 -7.16 0.52
C GLN A 140 -4.20 -8.22 0.65
N SER A 141 -5.01 -8.39 -0.39
CA SER A 141 -5.98 -9.47 -0.52
C SER A 141 -5.68 -10.26 -1.80
N VAL A 142 -5.84 -11.58 -1.74
CA VAL A 142 -5.54 -12.47 -2.86
C VAL A 142 -6.68 -13.46 -3.08
N PRO A 143 -7.04 -13.77 -4.34
CA PRO A 143 -8.03 -14.79 -4.63
C PRO A 143 -7.48 -16.19 -4.27
N ALA A 144 -8.27 -16.98 -3.55
CA ALA A 144 -7.87 -18.25 -2.97
C ALA A 144 -9.00 -19.31 -3.00
N PRO A 145 -8.66 -20.62 -2.97
CA PRO A 145 -9.64 -21.72 -2.96
C PRO A 145 -10.24 -21.93 -1.56
N THR A 146 -10.90 -20.91 -1.01
CA THR A 146 -11.51 -20.93 0.33
C THR A 146 -13.03 -20.68 0.25
N PRO A 147 -13.86 -21.22 1.16
CA PRO A 147 -15.29 -20.92 1.20
C PRO A 147 -15.60 -19.63 1.99
N HIS A 148 -16.60 -18.85 1.56
CA HIS A 148 -17.14 -17.66 2.26
C HIS A 148 -17.87 -18.00 3.59
N THR A 149 -17.97 -19.29 3.94
CA THR A 149 -18.66 -19.79 5.15
C THR A 149 -17.67 -20.15 6.27
N ARG A 150 -16.42 -19.70 6.16
CA ARG A 150 -15.35 -19.89 7.16
C ARG A 150 -14.65 -18.56 7.42
N PRO A 151 -13.99 -18.40 8.57
CA PRO A 151 -13.17 -17.23 8.84
C PRO A 151 -12.13 -16.99 7.74
N ILE A 152 -11.86 -15.72 7.44
CA ILE A 152 -10.82 -15.33 6.49
C ILE A 152 -9.47 -15.76 7.03
N GLN A 153 -8.73 -16.51 6.21
CA GLN A 153 -7.33 -16.83 6.50
C GLN A 153 -6.47 -15.65 6.06
N VAL A 154 -5.54 -15.26 6.94
CA VAL A 154 -4.55 -14.23 6.64
C VAL A 154 -3.17 -14.88 6.74
N THR A 155 -2.42 -14.84 5.65
CA THR A 155 -1.07 -15.39 5.61
C THR A 155 -0.05 -14.26 5.71
N GLY A 156 0.98 -14.48 6.52
CA GLY A 156 2.09 -13.55 6.68
C GLY A 156 3.23 -13.80 5.70
N PHE A 157 3.90 -12.73 5.29
CA PHE A 157 5.23 -12.75 4.68
C PHE A 157 6.06 -11.60 5.26
N ALA A 158 7.39 -11.71 5.26
CA ALA A 158 8.24 -10.72 5.90
C ALA A 158 9.63 -10.66 5.27
N SER A 159 10.37 -9.57 5.54
CA SER A 159 11.79 -9.46 5.20
C SER A 159 12.66 -10.40 6.06
N ASP A 160 12.31 -10.59 7.34
CA ASP A 160 12.86 -11.60 8.24
C ASP A 160 11.73 -12.48 8.78
N PRO A 161 11.79 -13.83 8.65
CA PRO A 161 10.81 -14.74 9.22
C PRO A 161 10.53 -14.54 10.72
N GLN A 162 11.48 -14.03 11.50
CA GLN A 162 11.30 -13.77 12.94
C GLN A 162 10.25 -12.68 13.21
N LEU A 163 9.99 -11.78 12.25
CA LEU A 163 9.00 -10.71 12.37
C LEU A 163 7.54 -11.23 12.36
N LEU A 164 7.31 -12.46 11.91
CA LEU A 164 5.96 -13.02 11.81
C LEU A 164 5.37 -13.44 13.17
N GLY A 165 6.21 -13.70 14.18
CA GLY A 165 5.77 -14.23 15.47
C GLY A 165 5.01 -15.54 15.30
N ASP A 166 3.77 -15.60 15.80
CA ASP A 166 2.89 -16.78 15.73
C ASP A 166 2.09 -16.89 14.43
N ARG A 167 2.29 -15.98 13.45
CA ARG A 167 1.54 -15.99 12.18
C ARG A 167 2.05 -17.08 11.25
N ASP A 168 1.11 -17.76 10.61
CA ASP A 168 1.42 -18.73 9.57
C ASP A 168 1.87 -18.04 8.28
N GLY A 169 2.94 -18.55 7.68
CA GLY A 169 3.37 -18.23 6.32
C GLY A 169 2.90 -19.28 5.31
N LEU A 170 3.09 -19.02 4.02
CA LEU A 170 2.80 -20.02 2.98
C LEU A 170 3.77 -21.21 3.10
N PRO A 171 3.28 -22.46 3.06
CA PRO A 171 4.13 -23.62 3.19
C PRO A 171 4.94 -23.89 1.91
N GLY A 172 6.22 -24.26 2.10
CA GLY A 172 7.10 -24.74 1.04
C GLY A 172 7.84 -23.63 0.28
N THR A 173 8.43 -24.00 -0.85
CA THR A 173 9.16 -23.10 -1.74
C THR A 173 8.58 -23.22 -3.14
N PHE A 174 8.19 -22.10 -3.72
CA PHE A 174 7.63 -22.04 -5.06
C PHE A 174 8.09 -20.78 -5.78
N GLN A 175 8.04 -20.82 -7.11
CA GLN A 175 8.35 -19.68 -7.96
C GLN A 175 7.04 -19.07 -8.47
N MET A 176 6.94 -17.75 -8.43
CA MET A 176 5.81 -16.99 -8.96
C MET A 176 6.30 -15.72 -9.67
N SER A 177 5.42 -15.09 -10.44
CA SER A 177 5.65 -13.73 -10.91
C SER A 177 5.67 -12.80 -9.70
N SER A 178 6.69 -11.95 -9.60
CA SER A 178 6.79 -11.01 -8.49
C SER A 178 5.68 -9.95 -8.60
N PRO A 179 4.92 -9.70 -7.53
CA PRO A 179 4.24 -8.42 -7.36
C PRO A 179 5.27 -7.36 -6.95
N PHE A 180 4.93 -6.08 -7.10
CA PHE A 180 5.76 -4.97 -6.65
C PHE A 180 6.05 -5.08 -5.15
N VAL A 181 5.03 -5.37 -4.33
CA VAL A 181 5.16 -5.52 -2.88
C VAL A 181 6.11 -6.65 -2.47
N GLY A 182 6.23 -7.69 -3.29
CA GLY A 182 7.18 -8.78 -3.08
C GLY A 182 8.62 -8.31 -3.29
N LEU A 183 8.88 -7.58 -4.38
CA LEU A 183 10.20 -6.99 -4.64
C LEU A 183 10.56 -5.91 -3.60
N LEU A 184 9.60 -5.08 -3.21
CA LEU A 184 9.74 -4.09 -2.15
C LEU A 184 10.18 -4.74 -0.84
N THR A 185 9.50 -5.82 -0.43
CA THR A 185 9.83 -6.58 0.79
C THR A 185 11.26 -7.12 0.73
N LEU A 186 11.66 -7.70 -0.41
CA LEU A 186 13.01 -8.23 -0.60
C LEU A 186 14.07 -7.13 -0.50
N ARG A 187 13.92 -6.02 -1.24
CA ARG A 187 14.89 -4.93 -1.30
C ARG A 187 15.06 -4.21 0.04
N LEU A 188 13.95 -3.88 0.70
CA LEU A 188 14.00 -3.27 2.02
C LEU A 188 14.63 -4.21 3.05
N GLY A 189 14.39 -5.52 2.94
CA GLY A 189 15.06 -6.52 3.76
C GLY A 189 16.58 -6.62 3.53
N GLU A 190 17.03 -6.56 2.27
CA GLU A 190 18.46 -6.51 1.92
C GLU A 190 19.17 -5.28 2.52
N HIS A 191 18.43 -4.18 2.73
CA HIS A 191 18.91 -2.96 3.38
C HIS A 191 18.63 -2.91 4.89
N GLY A 192 18.19 -4.02 5.48
CA GLY A 192 18.02 -4.17 6.93
C GLY A 192 16.79 -3.45 7.51
N LYS A 193 15.76 -3.18 6.69
CA LYS A 193 14.49 -2.62 7.15
C LYS A 193 13.50 -3.74 7.48
N ASP A 194 12.73 -3.54 8.54
CA ASP A 194 11.67 -4.46 8.95
C ASP A 194 10.43 -4.27 8.08
N VAL A 195 10.03 -5.35 7.37
CA VAL A 195 8.84 -5.38 6.53
C VAL A 195 8.00 -6.58 6.91
N ILE A 196 6.72 -6.33 7.22
CA ILE A 196 5.72 -7.36 7.46
C ILE A 196 4.61 -7.16 6.44
N GLY A 197 4.16 -8.23 5.83
CA GLY A 197 3.05 -8.23 4.89
C GLY A 197 1.99 -9.25 5.26
N LEU A 198 0.73 -8.87 5.08
CA LEU A 198 -0.44 -9.69 5.38
C LEU A 198 -1.27 -9.85 4.11
N ALA A 199 -1.60 -11.09 3.77
CA ALA A 199 -2.41 -11.44 2.61
C ALA A 199 -3.71 -12.14 3.05
N ALA A 200 -4.84 -11.46 2.89
CA ALA A 200 -6.16 -12.04 3.15
C ALA A 200 -6.62 -12.93 1.99
N HIS A 201 -7.07 -14.14 2.30
CA HIS A 201 -7.51 -15.13 1.32
C HIS A 201 -9.00 -14.95 1.01
N VAL A 202 -9.31 -14.43 -0.17
CA VAL A 202 -10.68 -14.15 -0.62
C VAL A 202 -11.18 -15.28 -1.54
N PRO A 203 -12.39 -15.82 -1.36
CA PRO A 203 -12.91 -16.85 -2.25
C PRO A 203 -12.93 -16.39 -3.72
N TYR A 204 -12.40 -17.20 -4.64
CA TYR A 204 -12.32 -16.86 -6.07
C TYR A 204 -13.63 -16.32 -6.67
N TYR A 205 -14.78 -16.83 -6.23
CA TYR A 205 -16.10 -16.49 -6.78
C TYR A 205 -16.72 -15.19 -6.22
N VAL A 206 -16.06 -14.51 -5.27
CA VAL A 206 -16.45 -13.16 -4.81
C VAL A 206 -15.30 -12.15 -4.94
N ALA A 207 -14.19 -12.53 -5.57
CA ALA A 207 -13.00 -11.70 -5.64
C ALA A 207 -13.20 -10.39 -6.44
N GLU A 208 -14.17 -10.33 -7.34
CA GLU A 208 -14.48 -9.16 -8.18
C GLU A 208 -15.59 -8.26 -7.59
N SER A 209 -15.94 -8.43 -6.32
CA SER A 209 -16.97 -7.65 -5.65
C SER A 209 -16.57 -7.34 -4.21
N GLY A 210 -16.96 -6.18 -3.70
CA GLY A 210 -16.73 -5.81 -2.30
C GLY A 210 -17.02 -6.93 -1.31
N TYR A 211 -15.98 -7.34 -0.56
CA TYR A 211 -16.03 -8.41 0.44
C TYR A 211 -15.43 -7.93 1.77
N PRO A 212 -16.24 -7.21 2.58
CA PRO A 212 -15.77 -6.51 3.78
C PRO A 212 -15.05 -7.36 4.82
N ASP A 213 -15.37 -8.66 4.90
CA ASP A 213 -14.72 -9.59 5.84
C ASP A 213 -13.19 -9.65 5.61
N ALA A 214 -12.72 -9.47 4.37
CA ALA A 214 -11.29 -9.43 4.06
C ALA A 214 -10.62 -8.17 4.63
N ALA A 215 -11.24 -7.01 4.46
CA ALA A 215 -10.76 -5.75 5.02
C ALA A 215 -10.75 -5.79 6.56
N ILE A 216 -11.80 -6.34 7.19
CA ILE A 216 -11.88 -6.52 8.64
C ILE A 216 -10.74 -7.41 9.13
N ALA A 217 -10.49 -8.54 8.47
CA ALA A 217 -9.44 -9.48 8.87
C ALA A 217 -8.03 -8.89 8.77
N LEU A 218 -7.80 -7.95 7.85
CA LEU A 218 -6.50 -7.25 7.70
C LEU A 218 -6.28 -6.13 8.72
N LEU A 219 -7.37 -5.53 9.23
CA LEU A 219 -7.31 -4.42 10.20
C LEU A 219 -7.28 -4.88 11.67
N GLN A 220 -7.51 -6.18 11.93
CA GLN A 220 -7.46 -6.80 13.26
C GLN A 220 -6.02 -7.18 13.67
#